data_AF-T1AJI7-F1
#
_entry.id   AF-T1AJI7-F1
#
_cell.length_a   1.000
_cell.length_b   1.000
_cell.length_c   1.000
_cell.angle_alpha   90.00
_cell.angle_beta   90.00
_cell.angle_gamma   90.00
#
_symmetry.space_group_name_H-M   'P 1'
#
loop_
_entity.id
_entity.type
_entity.pdbx_description
1 polymer ?
#
loop_
_entity_poly.entity_id
_entity_poly.type
_entity_poly.pdbx_seq_one_letter_code
_entity_poly.pdbx_strand_id
1 'polypeptide(L)'
;HAKNNLPDVLARWAERDGAERERPRTAQSFCVPKADIAAQGYDLSLNRYKEVVHEAIEHRAPKEILAELATLEEEIQQGMKELEGMLG
;
A
#
# COMPACT_ATOMS: atom_id res chain seq x y z
N HIS A 1 2.10 -6.07 19.14
CA HIS A 1 1.31 -7.22 18.64
C HIS A 1 1.95 -7.95 17.44
N ALA A 2 3.29 -8.06 17.33
CA ALA A 2 3.93 -8.53 16.08
C ALA A 2 4.15 -10.05 15.95
N LYS A 3 3.86 -10.87 16.97
CA LYS A 3 4.15 -12.32 16.95
C LYS A 3 3.02 -13.24 17.41
N ASN A 4 1.92 -12.73 17.97
CA ASN A 4 0.79 -13.55 18.41
C ASN A 4 -0.53 -12.75 18.35
N ASN A 5 -1.49 -13.23 17.56
CA ASN A 5 -2.83 -12.63 17.42
C ASN A 5 -3.92 -13.39 18.20
N LEU A 6 -3.59 -14.48 18.90
CA LEU A 6 -4.57 -15.29 19.64
C LEU A 6 -5.28 -14.53 20.78
N PRO A 7 -4.59 -13.71 21.60
CA PRO A 7 -5.27 -12.94 22.64
C PRO A 7 -6.24 -11.90 22.06
N ASP A 8 -5.86 -11.30 20.94
CA ASP A 8 -6.63 -10.26 20.25
C ASP A 8 -7.88 -10.85 19.56
N VAL A 9 -7.75 -11.99 18.86
CA VAL A 9 -8.92 -12.66 18.27
C VAL A 9 -9.89 -13.17 19.34
N LEU A 10 -9.39 -13.63 20.49
CA LEU A 10 -10.24 -14.09 21.59
C LEU A 10 -11.08 -12.94 22.16
N ALA A 11 -10.44 -11.79 22.41
CA ALA A 11 -11.15 -10.59 22.87
C ALA A 11 -12.23 -10.16 21.85
N ARG A 12 -11.88 -10.12 20.57
CA ARG A 12 -12.81 -9.73 19.48
C ARG A 12 -13.95 -10.72 19.27
N TRP A 13 -13.70 -12.01 19.47
CA TRP A 13 -14.74 -13.04 19.31
C TRP A 13 -15.93 -12.84 20.27
N ALA A 14 -15.68 -12.27 21.46
CA ALA A 14 -16.74 -11.90 22.39
C ALA A 14 -17.66 -10.80 21.83
N GLU A 15 -17.15 -9.96 20.93
CA GLU A 15 -17.84 -8.84 20.31
C GLU A 15 -18.34 -9.13 18.88
N ARG A 16 -18.35 -10.41 18.46
CA ARG A 16 -18.74 -10.84 17.09
C ARG A 16 -20.15 -10.40 16.66
N ASP A 17 -21.02 -10.13 17.61
CA ASP A 17 -22.40 -9.69 17.38
C ASP A 17 -22.57 -8.16 17.52
N GLY A 18 -21.50 -7.45 17.91
CA GLY A 18 -21.44 -5.99 18.09
C GLY A 18 -20.38 -5.35 17.20
N ALA A 19 -19.41 -4.67 17.81
CA ALA A 19 -18.44 -3.82 17.14
C ALA A 19 -17.59 -4.54 16.05
N GLU A 20 -17.37 -5.84 16.17
CA GLU A 20 -16.61 -6.60 15.15
C GLU A 20 -17.34 -6.61 13.79
N ARG A 21 -18.68 -6.45 13.75
CA ARG A 21 -19.46 -6.37 12.51
C ARG A 21 -19.29 -5.05 11.76
N GLU A 22 -18.89 -4.00 12.46
CA GLU A 22 -18.71 -2.66 11.89
C GLU A 22 -17.33 -2.47 11.27
N ARG A 23 -16.44 -3.45 11.43
CA ARG A 23 -15.06 -3.34 10.98
C ARG A 23 -14.97 -3.40 9.45
N PRO A 24 -14.14 -2.53 8.85
CA PRO A 24 -13.99 -2.50 7.40
C PRO A 24 -13.25 -3.75 6.91
N ARG A 25 -13.52 -4.15 5.67
CA ARG A 25 -12.87 -5.30 4.99
C ARG A 25 -11.37 -5.13 4.75
N THR A 26 -10.85 -3.93 5.02
CA THR A 26 -9.42 -3.58 4.99
C THR A 26 -8.70 -3.92 6.30
N ALA A 27 -9.46 -4.12 7.39
CA ALA A 27 -8.91 -4.44 8.70
C ALA A 27 -8.38 -5.89 8.77
N GLN A 28 -7.64 -6.18 9.84
CA GLN A 28 -7.07 -7.50 10.09
C GLN A 28 -8.13 -8.61 10.22
N SER A 29 -9.32 -8.28 10.73
CA SER A 29 -10.50 -9.15 10.74
C SER A 29 -11.75 -8.32 10.47
N PHE A 30 -12.74 -8.96 9.86
CA PHE A 30 -14.00 -8.35 9.43
C PHE A 30 -15.07 -9.43 9.29
N CYS A 31 -16.34 -9.04 9.35
CA CYS A 31 -17.47 -9.94 9.13
C CYS A 31 -17.94 -9.90 7.66
N VAL A 32 -18.43 -11.05 7.18
CA VAL A 32 -19.04 -11.18 5.85
C VAL A 32 -20.46 -11.71 6.01
N PRO A 33 -21.47 -11.06 5.42
CA PRO A 33 -22.84 -11.57 5.44
C PRO A 33 -22.94 -12.95 4.79
N LYS A 34 -23.81 -13.81 5.34
CA LYS A 34 -24.07 -15.15 4.77
C LYS A 34 -24.54 -15.09 3.31
N ALA A 35 -25.34 -14.08 2.96
CA ALA A 35 -25.84 -13.89 1.61
C ALA A 35 -24.69 -13.69 0.60
N ASP A 36 -23.67 -12.90 0.96
CA ASP A 36 -22.49 -12.67 0.15
C ASP A 36 -21.69 -13.98 -0.04
N ILE A 37 -21.53 -14.76 1.03
CA ILE A 37 -20.84 -16.05 0.98
C ILE A 37 -21.59 -17.02 0.06
N ALA A 38 -22.91 -17.08 0.16
CA ALA A 38 -23.73 -17.93 -0.70
C ALA A 38 -23.65 -17.49 -2.17
N ALA A 39 -23.63 -16.18 -2.45
CA ALA A 39 -23.48 -15.64 -3.79
C ALA A 39 -22.11 -15.98 -4.42
N GLN A 40 -21.07 -16.13 -3.61
CA GLN A 40 -19.74 -16.58 -4.06
C GLN A 40 -19.59 -18.11 -4.06
N GLY A 41 -20.69 -18.87 -3.97
CA GLY A 41 -20.65 -20.33 -4.01
C GLY A 41 -19.97 -20.96 -2.79
N TYR A 42 -20.03 -20.30 -1.64
CA TYR A 42 -19.37 -20.73 -0.40
C TYR A 42 -17.83 -20.79 -0.52
N ASP A 43 -17.24 -20.02 -1.42
CA ASP A 43 -15.81 -19.75 -1.42
C ASP A 43 -15.45 -19.00 -0.12
N LEU A 44 -14.69 -19.62 0.77
CA LEU A 44 -14.26 -19.04 2.05
C LEU A 44 -12.84 -18.44 1.99
N SER A 45 -12.30 -18.24 0.78
CA SER A 45 -10.99 -17.61 0.65
C SER A 45 -11.04 -16.17 1.15
N LEU A 46 -10.13 -15.82 2.07
CA LEU A 46 -10.05 -14.48 2.65
C LEU A 46 -9.93 -13.40 1.56
N ASN A 47 -9.12 -13.67 0.53
CA ASN A 47 -8.85 -12.74 -0.58
C ASN A 47 -10.10 -12.39 -1.40
N ARG A 48 -11.14 -13.23 -1.38
CA ARG A 48 -12.41 -12.94 -2.04
C ARG A 48 -13.14 -11.76 -1.42
N TYR A 49 -13.00 -11.59 -0.10
CA TYR A 49 -13.77 -10.63 0.68
C TYR A 49 -12.91 -9.51 1.26
N LYS A 50 -11.59 -9.68 1.31
CA LYS A 50 -10.68 -8.68 1.81
C LYS A 50 -10.56 -7.54 0.81
N GLU A 51 -10.77 -6.32 1.28
CA GLU A 51 -10.49 -5.12 0.49
C GLU A 51 -9.00 -4.78 0.63
N VAL A 52 -8.32 -4.71 -0.51
CA VAL A 52 -6.94 -4.23 -0.57
C VAL A 52 -7.00 -2.74 -0.82
N VAL A 53 -6.65 -1.94 0.20
CA VAL A 53 -6.42 -0.50 0.02
C VAL A 53 -5.26 -0.35 -0.95
N HIS A 54 -5.57 0.03 -2.18
CA HIS A 54 -4.56 0.55 -3.09
C HIS A 54 -4.31 1.99 -2.65
N GLU A 55 -3.22 2.22 -1.92
CA GLU A 55 -2.71 3.58 -1.83
C GLU A 55 -2.40 4.03 -3.25
N ALA A 56 -3.06 5.10 -3.69
CA ALA A 56 -2.65 5.82 -4.87
C ALA A 56 -1.27 6.40 -4.55
N ILE A 57 -0.22 5.66 -4.90
CA ILE A 57 1.14 6.20 -4.85
C ILE A 57 1.16 7.28 -5.92
N GLU A 58 1.15 8.54 -5.50
CA GLU A 58 1.40 9.65 -6.41
C GLU A 58 2.81 9.48 -6.96
N HIS A 59 2.89 9.03 -8.20
CA HIS A 59 4.13 9.02 -8.94
C HIS A 59 4.38 10.41 -9.51
N ARG A 60 5.62 10.89 -9.39
CA ARG A 60 6.05 12.13 -10.04
C ARG A 60 5.74 12.05 -11.53
N ALA A 61 5.28 13.17 -12.10
CA ALA A 61 4.99 13.23 -13.52
C ALA A 61 6.27 12.98 -14.34
N PRO A 62 6.21 12.22 -15.45
CA PRO A 62 7.40 11.97 -16.28
C PRO A 62 8.15 13.24 -16.70
N LYS A 63 7.42 14.35 -16.88
CA LYS A 63 8.02 15.64 -17.22
C LYS A 63 8.90 16.23 -16.11
N GLU A 64 8.54 16.03 -14.85
CA GLU A 64 9.36 16.49 -13.71
C GLU A 64 10.66 15.69 -13.63
N ILE A 65 10.58 14.37 -13.88
CA ILE A 65 11.76 13.49 -13.94
C ILE A 65 12.68 13.95 -15.07
N LEU A 66 12.13 14.24 -16.26
CA LEU A 66 12.91 14.73 -17.39
C LEU A 66 13.55 16.10 -17.15
N ALA A 67 12.86 17.00 -16.45
CA ALA A 67 13.41 18.31 -16.11
C ALA A 67 14.61 18.19 -15.16
N GLU A 68 14.51 17.36 -14.13
CA GLU A 68 15.65 17.09 -13.22
C GLU A 68 16.82 16.44 -13.93
N LEU A 69 16.56 15.49 -14.84
CA LEU A 69 17.62 14.87 -15.64
C LEU A 69 18.36 15.90 -16.53
N ALA A 70 17.64 16.85 -17.11
CA ALA A 70 18.25 17.91 -17.92
C ALA A 70 19.14 18.83 -17.06
N THR A 71 18.71 19.19 -15.86
CA THR A 71 19.52 19.98 -14.92
C THR A 71 20.78 19.24 -14.49
N LEU A 72 20.67 17.95 -14.16
CA LEU A 72 21.84 17.12 -13.81
C LEU A 72 22.84 17.04 -14.96
N GLU A 73 22.39 16.93 -16.21
CA GLU A 73 23.28 16.93 -17.37
C GLU A 73 24.02 18.25 -17.51
N GLU A 74 23.36 19.40 -17.30
CA GLU A 74 24.02 20.71 -17.32
C GLU A 74 25.11 20.84 -16.26
N GLU A 75 24.85 20.35 -15.04
CA GLU A 75 25.83 20.33 -13.95
C GLU A 75 27.05 19.46 -14.29
N ILE A 76 26.82 18.28 -14.89
CA ILE A 76 27.89 17.39 -15.35
C ILE A 76 28.75 18.06 -16.42
N GLN A 77 28.12 18.66 -17.43
CA GLN A 77 28.83 19.36 -18.51
C GLN A 77 29.64 20.54 -17.98
N GLN A 78 29.10 21.28 -17.00
CA GLN A 78 29.81 22.37 -16.36
C GLN A 78 31.03 21.86 -15.58
N GLY A 79 30.87 20.83 -14.75
CA GLY A 79 31.97 20.22 -13.99
C GLY A 79 33.08 19.65 -14.90
N MET A 80 32.71 19.09 -16.06
CA MET A 80 33.69 18.61 -17.05
C MET A 80 34.52 19.76 -17.63
N LYS A 81 33.90 20.88 -18.01
CA LYS A 81 34.62 22.06 -18.52
C LYS A 81 35.55 22.67 -17.49
N GLU A 82 35.14 22.71 -16.22
CA GLU A 82 35.98 23.20 -15.13
C GLU A 82 37.23 22.33 -14.95
N LEU A 83 37.06 20.99 -14.97
CA LEU A 83 38.18 20.06 -14.91
C LEU A 83 39.13 20.19 -16.12
N GLU A 84 38.59 20.33 -17.33
CA GLU A 84 39.40 20.59 -18.54
C GLU A 84 40.20 21.88 -18.41
N GLY A 85 39.60 22.96 -17.89
CA GLY A 85 40.27 24.24 -17.67
C GLY A 85 41.38 24.21 -16.62
N MET A 86 41.35 23.27 -15.66
CA MET A 86 42.43 23.08 -14.68
C MET A 86 43.60 22.26 -15.20
N LEU A 87 43.42 21.53 -16.31
CA LEU A 87 44.45 20.70 -16.96
C LEU A 87 45.17 21.43 -18.12
N GLY A 88 44.73 22.64 -18.46
CA GLY A 88 45.27 23.49 -19.53
C GLY A 88 46.12 24.66 -19.05
#